data_AF-A0AAJ6JUA3-F1
#
_entry.id   AF-A0AAJ6JUA3-F1
#
_cell.length_a   1.000
_cell.length_b   1.000
_cell.length_c   1.000
_cell.angle_alpha   90.00
_cell.angle_beta   90.00
_cell.angle_gamma   90.00
#
_symmetry.space_group_name_H-M   'P 1'
#
loop_
_entity.id
_entity.type
_entity.pdbx_description
1 polymer ?
#
loop_
_entity_poly.entity_id
_entity_poly.type
_entity_poly.pdbx_seq_one_letter_code
_entity_poly.pdbx_strand_id
1 'polypeptide(L)'
;MTSNDALSGMGDPNAVVHFTVDGVAIAATATASSTGAWSFTSTGLADGSHTIVASETDLAGNTGTASLTFTLDTVAPVITSEISSGGSGKVRNLDPKWRSLSL
;
A
#
# COMPACT_ATOMS: atom_id res chain seq x y z
N MET A 1 -6.54 0.78 -0.45
CA MET A 1 -5.42 -0.06 -0.92
C MET A 1 -4.99 0.37 -2.30
N THR A 2 -3.97 1.23 -2.37
CA THR A 2 -3.22 1.50 -3.60
C THR A 2 -1.90 0.74 -3.55
N SER A 3 -1.40 0.31 -4.72
CA SER A 3 -0.17 -0.48 -4.81
C SER A 3 1.07 0.40 -4.96
N ASN A 4 2.23 -0.15 -4.61
CA ASN A 4 3.51 0.46 -4.94
C ASN A 4 3.81 0.26 -6.43
N ASP A 5 3.81 1.37 -7.17
CA ASP A 5 4.06 1.34 -8.62
C ASP A 5 5.56 1.25 -8.94
N ALA A 6 5.87 0.64 -10.09
CA ALA A 6 7.24 0.50 -10.58
C ALA A 6 7.58 1.63 -11.56
N LEU A 7 8.74 2.27 -11.38
CA LEU A 7 9.33 3.16 -12.38
C LEU A 7 10.16 2.32 -13.35
N SER A 8 9.89 2.43 -14.64
CA SER A 8 10.64 1.75 -15.69
C SER A 8 11.08 2.73 -16.78
N GLY A 9 12.09 2.32 -17.54
CA GLY A 9 12.61 3.14 -18.63
C GLY A 9 13.70 2.46 -19.42
N MET A 10 14.33 3.27 -20.28
CA MET A 10 15.45 2.89 -21.13
C MET A 10 16.65 3.77 -20.81
N GLY A 11 17.83 3.17 -20.88
CA GLY A 11 19.13 3.77 -20.64
C GLY A 11 20.19 3.15 -21.54
N ASP A 12 21.46 3.41 -21.25
CA ASP A 12 22.55 2.75 -21.93
C ASP A 12 22.64 1.27 -21.50
N PRO A 13 22.94 0.34 -22.42
CA PRO A 13 23.12 -1.06 -22.09
C PRO A 13 24.14 -1.30 -20.97
N ASN A 14 23.75 -2.03 -19.93
CA ASN A 14 24.58 -2.36 -18.76
C ASN A 14 25.01 -1.15 -17.90
N ALA A 15 24.40 0.03 -18.10
CA ALA A 15 24.68 1.19 -17.28
C ALA A 15 24.02 1.11 -15.90
N VAL A 16 24.56 1.89 -14.96
CA VAL A 16 24.02 1.98 -13.60
C VAL A 16 23.03 3.15 -13.53
N VAL A 17 21.78 2.81 -13.22
CA VAL A 17 20.71 3.77 -12.95
C VAL A 17 20.67 4.03 -11.45
N HIS A 18 20.70 5.30 -11.07
CA HIS A 18 20.59 5.76 -9.69
C HIS A 18 19.15 6.16 -9.39
N PHE A 19 18.60 5.72 -8.25
CA PHE A 19 17.24 6.05 -7.83
C PHE A 19 17.27 6.92 -6.58
N THR A 20 16.59 8.06 -6.65
CA THR A 20 16.27 8.93 -5.54
C THR A 20 14.84 8.64 -5.11
N VAL A 21 14.59 8.48 -3.81
CA VAL A 21 13.25 8.21 -3.26
C VAL A 21 12.95 9.28 -2.22
N ASP A 22 11.87 10.05 -2.40
CA ASP A 22 11.44 11.13 -1.50
C ASP A 22 12.56 12.14 -1.16
N GLY A 23 13.40 12.43 -2.16
CA GLY A 23 14.54 13.35 -2.02
C GLY A 23 15.80 12.73 -1.40
N VAL A 24 15.76 11.47 -0.97
CA VAL A 24 16.95 10.73 -0.53
C VAL A 24 17.76 10.30 -1.75
N ALA A 25 18.85 11.01 -2.01
CA ALA A 25 19.71 10.77 -3.16
C ALA A 25 20.35 9.37 -3.11
N ILE A 26 20.30 8.66 -4.23
CA ILE A 26 20.88 7.32 -4.41
C ILE A 26 20.41 6.35 -3.30
N ALA A 27 19.11 6.33 -3.03
CA ALA A 27 18.50 5.36 -2.13
C ALA A 27 18.65 3.92 -2.67
N ALA A 28 18.73 3.76 -3.99
CA ALA A 28 18.98 2.48 -4.65
C ALA A 28 19.69 2.66 -6.00
N THR A 29 20.21 1.55 -6.53
CA THR A 29 20.77 1.47 -7.89
C THR A 29 20.30 0.21 -8.58
N ALA A 30 20.11 0.26 -9.90
CA ALA A 30 19.90 -0.92 -10.72
C ALA A 30 20.81 -0.87 -11.95
N THR A 31 21.21 -2.03 -12.46
CA THR A 31 21.92 -2.12 -13.73
C THR A 31 20.91 -2.34 -14.84
N ALA A 32 20.93 -1.49 -15.86
CA ALA A 32 20.12 -1.68 -17.05
C ALA A 32 20.52 -2.97 -17.77
N SER A 33 19.57 -3.62 -18.44
CA SER A 33 19.84 -4.84 -19.21
C SER A 33 20.79 -4.58 -20.38
N SER A 34 21.17 -5.65 -21.10
CA SER A 34 21.94 -5.54 -22.34
C SER A 34 21.22 -4.80 -23.46
N THR A 35 19.91 -4.53 -23.32
CA THR A 35 19.13 -3.70 -24.24
C THR A 35 18.90 -2.29 -23.68
N GLY A 36 19.42 -1.97 -22.50
CA GLY A 36 19.18 -0.70 -21.81
C GLY A 36 17.89 -0.64 -21.00
N ALA A 37 17.12 -1.74 -20.92
CA ALA A 37 15.86 -1.73 -20.19
C ALA A 37 16.09 -1.87 -18.68
N TRP A 38 15.36 -1.10 -17.88
CA TRP A 38 15.42 -1.17 -16.43
C TRP A 38 14.04 -0.97 -15.80
N SER A 39 13.87 -1.47 -14.57
CA SER A 39 12.66 -1.30 -13.76
C SER A 39 13.05 -1.28 -12.28
N PHE A 40 12.37 -0.44 -11.50
CA PHE A 40 12.59 -0.29 -10.08
C PHE A 40 11.27 -0.09 -9.33
N THR A 41 11.13 -0.81 -8.23
CA THR A 41 10.02 -0.69 -7.30
C THR A 41 10.59 -0.45 -5.91
N SER A 42 10.22 0.67 -5.29
CA SER A 42 10.64 0.96 -3.92
C SER A 42 9.92 0.05 -2.93
N THR A 43 10.58 -0.24 -1.81
CA THR A 43 10.07 -1.10 -0.74
C THR A 43 10.25 -0.45 0.62
N GLY A 44 9.43 -0.83 1.61
CA GLY A 44 9.55 -0.29 2.97
C GLY A 44 9.07 1.16 3.14
N LEU A 45 8.23 1.65 2.22
CA LEU A 45 7.61 2.97 2.33
C LEU A 45 6.41 2.93 3.28
N ALA A 46 6.19 4.02 4.01
CA ALA A 46 4.97 4.24 4.80
C ALA A 46 3.81 4.65 3.90
N ASP A 47 2.58 4.65 4.42
CA ASP A 47 1.45 5.19 3.67
C ASP A 47 1.61 6.70 3.45
N GLY A 48 1.28 7.18 2.25
CA GLY A 48 1.47 8.57 1.86
C GLY A 48 1.80 8.74 0.38
N SER A 49 2.14 9.98 0.00
CA SER A 49 2.61 10.30 -1.35
C SER A 49 4.12 10.12 -1.43
N HIS A 50 4.58 9.49 -2.50
CA HIS A 50 5.99 9.22 -2.76
C HIS A 50 6.38 9.65 -4.16
N THR A 51 7.65 10.06 -4.31
CA THR A 51 8.26 10.36 -5.60
C THR A 51 9.58 9.61 -5.75
N ILE A 52 9.66 8.83 -6.82
CA ILE A 52 10.88 8.15 -7.25
C ILE A 52 11.44 8.87 -8.47
N VAL A 53 12.73 9.14 -8.47
CA VAL A 53 13.46 9.72 -9.60
C VAL A 53 14.61 8.80 -9.98
N ALA A 54 14.63 8.32 -11.23
CA ALA A 54 15.75 7.65 -11.84
C ALA A 54 16.66 8.66 -12.54
N SER A 55 17.97 8.46 -12.44
CA SER A 55 18.96 9.22 -13.21
C SER A 55 20.10 8.32 -13.66
N GLU A 56 20.60 8.59 -14.86
CA GLU A 56 21.73 7.89 -15.46
C GLU A 56 22.60 8.91 -16.19
N THR A 57 23.92 8.75 -16.13
CA THR A 57 24.86 9.60 -16.87
C THR A 57 25.72 8.73 -17.77
N ASP A 58 25.72 9.05 -19.07
CA ASP A 58 26.51 8.33 -20.06
C ASP A 58 28.01 8.67 -19.97
N LEU A 59 28.83 7.98 -20.76
CA LEU A 59 30.28 8.21 -20.81
C LEU A 59 30.67 9.58 -21.40
N ALA A 60 29.77 10.21 -22.17
CA ALA A 60 29.95 11.56 -22.71
C ALA A 60 29.56 12.65 -21.70
N GLY A 61 29.00 12.27 -20.55
CA GLY A 61 28.53 13.18 -19.50
C GLY A 61 27.11 13.70 -19.68
N ASN A 62 26.31 13.11 -20.58
CA ASN A 62 24.89 13.46 -20.69
C ASN A 62 24.09 12.72 -19.60
N THR A 63 23.30 13.46 -18.84
CA THR A 63 22.42 12.88 -17.80
C THR A 63 20.98 12.81 -18.28
N GLY A 64 20.40 11.61 -18.25
CA GLY A 64 18.96 11.38 -18.43
C GLY A 64 18.25 11.18 -17.10
N THR A 65 16.97 11.57 -17.02
CA THR A 65 16.15 11.40 -15.81
C THR A 65 14.73 10.93 -16.13
N ALA A 66 14.15 10.12 -15.25
CA ALA A 66 12.73 9.74 -15.29
C ALA A 66 12.14 9.80 -13.87
N SER A 67 10.83 10.04 -13.73
CA SER A 67 10.19 10.16 -12.42
C SER A 67 8.82 9.51 -12.36
N LEU A 68 8.47 8.96 -11.20
CA LEU A 68 7.17 8.41 -10.90
C LEU A 68 6.70 8.94 -9.55
N THR A 69 5.48 9.48 -9.51
CA THR A 69 4.79 9.86 -8.27
C THR A 69 3.58 8.96 -8.10
N PHE A 70 3.43 8.40 -6.90
CA PHE A 70 2.29 7.56 -6.54
C PHE A 70 1.90 7.79 -5.07
N THR A 71 0.75 7.26 -4.70
CA THR A 71 0.28 7.25 -3.30
C THR A 71 0.21 5.80 -2.85
N LEU A 72 0.82 5.49 -1.70
CA LEU A 72 0.72 4.19 -1.04
C LEU A 72 -0.34 4.26 0.06
N ASP A 73 -1.28 3.32 0.04
CA ASP A 73 -2.32 3.16 1.05
C ASP A 73 -2.44 1.65 1.33
N THR A 74 -2.01 1.24 2.52
CA THR A 74 -2.02 -0.15 2.99
C THR A 74 -3.02 -0.38 4.12
N VAL A 75 -3.85 0.62 4.46
CA VAL A 75 -4.87 0.50 5.49
C VAL A 75 -6.15 -0.08 4.89
N ALA A 76 -6.49 -1.30 5.31
CA ALA A 76 -7.78 -1.89 4.97
C ALA A 76 -8.91 -1.13 5.67
N PRO A 77 -10.05 -0.91 5.02
CA PRO A 77 -11.20 -0.31 5.67
C PRO A 77 -11.70 -1.20 6.82
N VAL A 78 -11.89 -0.61 8.01
CA VAL A 78 -12.52 -1.30 9.15
C VAL A 78 -14.03 -1.25 8.97
N ILE A 79 -14.66 -2.42 8.80
CA ILE A 79 -16.12 -2.54 8.82
C ILE A 79 -16.57 -2.84 10.25
N THR A 80 -17.07 -1.82 10.95
CA THR A 80 -17.71 -2.01 12.25
C THR A 80 -19.10 -2.61 12.03
N SER A 81 -19.25 -3.91 12.34
CA SER A 81 -20.57 -4.54 12.37
C SER A 81 -21.25 -4.18 13.70
N GLU A 82 -22.11 -3.18 13.68
CA GLU A 82 -22.99 -2.84 14.81
C GLU A 82 -24.04 -3.96 14.98
N ILE A 83 -23.71 -5.06 15.67
CA ILE A 83 -24.74 -5.98 16.15
C ILE A 83 -25.40 -5.30 17.34
N SER A 84 -26.47 -4.56 17.08
CA SER A 84 -27.43 -4.20 18.13
C SER A 84 -28.11 -5.48 18.60
N SER A 85 -27.48 -6.20 19.53
CA SER A 85 -28.20 -7.18 20.32
C SER A 85 -29.13 -6.39 21.22
N GLY A 86 -30.36 -6.16 20.73
CA GLY A 86 -31.49 -5.68 21.52
C GLY A 86 -31.84 -6.68 22.61
N GLY A 87 -30.96 -6.77 23.62
CA GLY A 87 -31.19 -7.51 24.85
C GLY A 87 -32.23 -6.78 25.67
N SER A 88 -33.50 -6.99 25.34
CA SER A 88 -34.58 -6.82 26.30
C SER A 88 -35.30 -8.14 26.47
N GLY A 89 -34.60 -9.07 27.10
CA GLY A 89 -35.24 -10.17 27.82
C GLY A 89 -36.07 -9.59 28.96
N LYS A 90 -37.29 -9.12 28.66
CA LYS A 90 -38.32 -8.98 29.70
C LYS A 90 -38.84 -10.37 30.02
N VAL A 91 -38.17 -11.05 30.94
CA VAL A 91 -38.76 -12.16 31.69
C VAL A 91 -39.93 -11.60 32.49
N ARG A 92 -41.14 -11.61 31.90
CA ARG A 92 -42.36 -11.37 32.65
C ARG A 92 -42.72 -12.68 33.36
N ASN A 93 -42.16 -12.87 34.55
CA ASN A 93 -42.63 -13.87 35.49
C ASN A 93 -44.01 -13.43 36.02
N LEU A 94 -45.06 -13.65 35.22
CA LEU A 94 -46.44 -13.50 35.64
C LEU A 94 -46.87 -14.83 36.31
N ASP A 95 -46.96 -14.75 37.64
CA ASP A 95 -47.76 -15.54 38.60
C ASP A 95 -47.76 -17.09 38.57
N PRO A 96 -47.25 -17.78 39.62
CA PRO A 96 -47.35 -19.22 39.75
C PRO A 96 -48.45 -19.65 40.74
N LYS A 97 -49.75 -19.63 40.38
CA LYS A 97 -50.81 -20.29 41.19
C LYS A 97 -52.03 -20.79 40.38
N TRP A 98 -51.85 -21.82 39.54
CA TRP A 98 -52.98 -22.66 39.13
C TRP A 98 -53.18 -23.76 40.19
N ARG A 99 -53.77 -23.39 41.34
CA ARG A 99 -54.25 -24.39 42.31
C ARG A 99 -55.53 -25.03 41.76
N SER A 100 -55.41 -26.31 41.47
CA SER A 100 -56.46 -27.31 41.23
C SER A 100 -57.70 -27.15 42.09
N LEU A 101 -58.87 -27.47 41.53
CA LEU A 101 -59.75 -28.49 42.12
C LEU A 101 -60.61 -29.18 41.05
N SER A 102 -60.30 -30.45 40.79
CA SER A 102 -61.31 -31.43 40.37
C SER A 102 -62.08 -31.90 41.59
N LEU A 103 -63.40 -31.71 41.58
CA LEU A 103 -64.51 -32.60 41.96
C LEU A 103 -65.80 -31.77 42.06
#